data_AF-A0A429GAV2-F1
#
_entry.id   AF-A0A429GAV2-F1
#
_cell.length_a   1.000
_cell.length_b   1.000
_cell.length_c   1.000
_cell.angle_alpha   90.00
_cell.angle_beta   90.00
_cell.angle_gamma   90.00
#
_symmetry.space_group_name_H-M   'P 1'
#
loop_
_entity.id
_entity.type
_entity.pdbx_description
1 polymer ?
#
loop_
_entity_poly.entity_id
_entity_poly.type
_entity_poly.pdbx_seq_one_letter_code
_entity_poly.pdbx_strand_id
1 'polypeptide(L)'
;MAISADAREFVRSCVPLTGFAEYDLYGTGMAELYLDTARAQVGEEHFAGFLRAWAAAVEAGGGPEALSPTHLEIARAVTYLWYTGAWPRMAPAAHAALRREKANVEFVAAPAAYTEGLVWRTFDGHPAGAAPPGYGTWSVRPPRPRTLAELRREAGTDAPPEEAAEEAGEGAAGEAVPAAKLPGPLLARGTAPSTVPTAADAPGDEMPGDDT
;
A
#
# COMPACT_ATOMS: atom_id res chain seq x y z
N MET A 1 -6.08 13.46 22.73
CA MET A 1 -5.64 14.60 21.87
C MET A 1 -6.63 14.69 20.73
N ALA A 2 -7.12 15.89 20.37
CA ALA A 2 -8.07 16.02 19.27
C ALA A 2 -7.33 15.93 17.94
N ILE A 3 -7.76 15.06 17.04
CA ILE A 3 -7.16 14.91 15.70
C ILE A 3 -7.42 16.19 14.89
N SER A 4 -6.38 16.70 14.23
CA SER A 4 -6.49 17.89 13.37
C SER A 4 -7.44 17.69 12.18
N ALA A 5 -7.95 18.80 11.61
CA ALA A 5 -8.79 18.74 10.41
C ALA A 5 -8.03 18.13 9.23
N ASP A 6 -6.78 18.54 9.04
CA ASP A 6 -5.87 18.02 8.02
C ASP A 6 -5.64 16.52 8.15
N ALA A 7 -5.40 16.02 9.37
CA ALA A 7 -5.23 14.59 9.60
C ALA A 7 -6.49 13.80 9.29
N ARG A 8 -7.68 14.37 9.53
CA ARG A 8 -8.94 13.75 9.13
C ARG A 8 -9.09 13.65 7.61
N GLU A 9 -8.72 14.71 6.88
CA GLU A 9 -8.74 14.70 5.42
C GLU A 9 -7.72 13.73 4.82
N PHE A 10 -6.53 13.68 5.41
CA PHE A 10 -5.49 12.72 5.04
C PHE A 10 -5.95 11.27 5.23
N VAL A 11 -6.57 10.94 6.37
CA VAL A 11 -7.10 9.60 6.64
C VAL A 11 -8.18 9.22 5.62
N ARG A 12 -9.14 10.10 5.34
CA ARG A 12 -10.15 9.86 4.30
C ARG A 12 -9.52 9.57 2.94
N SER A 13 -8.50 10.34 2.56
CA SER A 13 -7.77 10.14 1.29
C SER A 13 -7.01 8.80 1.26
N CYS A 14 -6.60 8.27 2.42
CA CYS A 14 -5.85 7.02 2.54
C CYS A 14 -6.73 5.76 2.56
N VAL A 15 -8.04 5.88 2.81
CA VAL A 15 -8.98 4.75 2.75
C VAL A 15 -8.90 4.01 1.40
N PRO A 16 -9.11 4.67 0.24
CA PRO A 16 -8.99 3.99 -1.05
C PRO A 16 -7.56 3.58 -1.42
N LEU A 17 -6.53 4.23 -0.84
CA LEU A 17 -5.12 3.86 -1.07
C LEU A 17 -4.70 2.58 -0.33
N THR A 18 -5.29 2.34 0.85
CA THR A 18 -4.89 1.26 1.74
C THR A 18 -5.86 0.09 1.75
N GLY A 19 -7.13 0.33 1.42
CA GLY A 19 -8.22 -0.64 1.53
C GLY A 19 -8.74 -0.83 2.96
N PHE A 20 -8.31 0.01 3.92
CA PHE A 20 -8.75 -0.03 5.31
C PHE A 20 -9.72 1.11 5.62
N ALA A 21 -10.68 0.85 6.51
CA ALA A 21 -11.66 1.85 6.92
C ALA A 21 -10.99 2.97 7.74
N GLU A 22 -11.63 4.15 7.80
CA GLU A 22 -11.12 5.27 8.61
C GLU A 22 -10.86 4.86 10.06
N TYR A 23 -11.76 4.04 10.64
CA TYR A 23 -11.63 3.53 12.00
C TYR A 23 -10.31 2.78 12.21
N ASP A 24 -9.92 1.91 11.26
CA ASP A 24 -8.67 1.14 11.37
C ASP A 24 -7.45 2.04 11.26
N LEU A 25 -7.50 3.03 10.35
CA LEU A 25 -6.42 3.99 10.16
C LEU A 25 -6.23 4.86 11.42
N TYR A 26 -7.31 5.35 12.04
CA TYR A 26 -7.22 6.04 13.32
C TYR A 26 -6.79 5.11 14.47
N GLY A 27 -7.20 3.84 14.42
CA GLY A 27 -6.85 2.83 15.42
C GLY A 27 -5.34 2.58 15.54
N THR A 28 -4.56 2.91 14.51
CA THR A 28 -3.08 2.90 14.57
C THR A 28 -2.49 3.97 15.47
N GLY A 29 -3.21 5.08 15.71
CA GLY A 29 -2.65 6.27 16.35
C GLY A 29 -1.56 7.00 15.54
N MET A 30 -1.30 6.61 14.29
CA MET A 30 -0.19 7.13 13.47
C MET A 30 -0.58 8.25 12.49
N ALA A 31 -1.87 8.59 12.40
CA ALA A 31 -2.39 9.49 11.36
C ALA A 31 -1.64 10.84 11.26
N GLU A 32 -1.44 11.54 12.38
CA GLU A 32 -0.75 12.83 12.39
C GLU A 32 0.75 12.67 12.07
N LEU A 33 1.41 11.68 12.67
CA LEU A 33 2.81 11.39 12.40
C LEU A 33 3.05 11.08 10.92
N TYR A 34 2.18 10.27 10.31
CA TYR A 34 2.31 9.89 8.91
C TYR A 34 2.01 11.03 7.96
N LEU A 35 1.04 11.89 8.29
CA LEU A 35 0.81 13.14 7.56
C LEU A 35 2.05 14.04 7.58
N ASP A 36 2.61 14.27 8.78
CA ASP A 36 3.80 15.11 8.95
C ASP A 36 5.02 14.51 8.24
N THR A 37 5.17 13.19 8.31
CA THR A 37 6.23 12.46 7.60
C THR A 37 6.11 12.66 6.10
N ALA A 38 4.92 12.47 5.53
CA ALA A 38 4.69 12.62 4.09
C ALA A 38 4.93 14.07 3.65
N ARG A 39 4.43 15.07 4.39
CA ARG A 39 4.67 16.50 4.13
C ARG A 39 6.15 16.85 4.19
N ALA A 40 6.88 16.35 5.19
CA ALA A 40 8.30 16.64 5.33
C ALA A 40 9.14 16.05 4.20
N GLN A 41 8.79 14.85 3.72
CA GLN A 41 9.51 14.15 2.66
C GLN A 41 9.18 14.71 1.27
N VAL A 42 7.90 14.87 0.97
CA VAL A 42 7.41 15.29 -0.36
C VAL A 42 7.45 16.81 -0.53
N GLY A 43 7.36 17.56 0.57
CA GLY A 43 7.11 19.00 0.58
C GLY A 43 5.61 19.30 0.58
N GLU A 44 5.19 20.33 1.31
CA GLU A 44 3.78 20.64 1.52
C GLU A 44 3.02 20.90 0.21
N GLU A 45 3.59 21.68 -0.70
CA GLU A 45 2.96 22.03 -1.97
C GLU A 45 2.76 20.80 -2.88
N HIS A 46 3.82 20.00 -3.05
CA HIS A 46 3.76 18.77 -3.85
C HIS A 46 2.81 17.74 -3.24
N PHE A 47 2.81 17.62 -1.91
CA PHE A 47 1.92 16.69 -1.24
C PHE A 47 0.46 17.12 -1.35
N ALA A 48 0.16 18.42 -1.23
CA ALA A 48 -1.17 18.96 -1.47
C ALA A 48 -1.60 18.78 -2.95
N GLY A 49 -0.66 18.94 -3.89
CA GLY A 49 -0.89 18.66 -5.32
C GLY A 49 -1.26 17.21 -5.58
N PHE A 50 -0.54 16.28 -4.95
CA PHE A 50 -0.85 14.85 -4.97
C PHE A 50 -2.25 14.57 -4.41
N LEU A 51 -2.59 15.09 -3.22
CA LEU A 51 -3.90 14.84 -2.61
C LEU A 51 -5.06 15.35 -3.49
N ARG A 52 -4.91 16.51 -4.13
CA ARG A 52 -5.91 17.01 -5.09
C ARG A 52 -6.05 16.13 -6.32
N ALA A 53 -4.93 15.69 -6.91
CA ALA A 53 -4.95 14.81 -8.07
C ALA A 53 -5.57 13.43 -7.73
N TRP A 54 -5.26 12.92 -6.53
CA TRP A 54 -5.82 11.67 -6.04
C TRP A 54 -7.32 11.76 -5.77
N ALA A 55 -7.77 12.80 -5.08
CA ALA A 55 -9.19 13.04 -4.87
C ALA A 55 -9.95 13.12 -6.21
N ALA A 56 -9.42 13.85 -7.20
CA ALA A 56 -10.02 13.95 -8.53
C ALA A 56 -10.09 12.58 -9.25
N ALA A 57 -9.07 11.74 -9.12
CA ALA A 57 -9.06 10.40 -9.69
C ALA A 57 -10.14 9.51 -9.07
N VAL A 58 -10.27 9.53 -7.73
CA VAL A 58 -11.26 8.74 -6.99
C VAL A 58 -12.69 9.20 -7.30
N GLU A 59 -12.95 10.52 -7.32
CA GLU A 59 -14.26 11.08 -7.66
C GLU A 59 -14.70 10.74 -9.09
N ALA A 60 -13.75 10.57 -10.01
CA ALA A 60 -14.01 10.11 -11.37
C ALA A 60 -14.25 8.58 -11.47
N GLY A 61 -14.24 7.85 -10.35
CA GLY A 61 -14.33 6.39 -10.32
C GLY A 61 -13.06 5.68 -10.81
N GLY A 62 -11.97 6.42 -11.01
CA GLY A 62 -10.67 5.90 -11.40
C GLY A 62 -9.80 5.54 -10.20
N GLY A 63 -8.58 5.10 -10.49
CA GLY A 63 -7.60 4.69 -9.52
C GLY A 63 -6.22 5.33 -9.75
N PRO A 64 -5.16 4.72 -9.19
CA PRO A 64 -3.80 5.25 -9.29
C PRO A 64 -3.33 5.43 -10.74
N GLU A 65 -3.87 4.69 -11.70
CA GLU A 65 -3.56 4.81 -13.14
C GLU A 65 -3.81 6.20 -13.73
N ALA A 66 -4.66 7.03 -13.10
CA ALA A 66 -4.91 8.41 -13.52
C ALA A 66 -3.84 9.41 -13.00
N LEU A 67 -2.91 8.96 -12.15
CA LEU A 67 -1.90 9.80 -11.54
C LEU A 67 -0.65 9.94 -12.41
N SER A 68 0.03 11.08 -12.30
CA SER A 68 1.36 11.25 -12.89
C SER A 68 2.39 10.28 -12.26
N PRO A 69 3.50 9.95 -12.94
CA PRO A 69 4.53 9.08 -12.37
C PRO A 69 5.05 9.55 -11.00
N THR A 70 5.16 10.86 -10.78
CA THR A 70 5.57 11.42 -9.48
C THR A 70 4.48 11.23 -8.41
N HIS A 71 3.22 11.45 -8.76
CA HIS A 71 2.10 11.24 -7.83
C HIS A 71 1.89 9.75 -7.50
N LEU A 72 2.08 8.86 -8.47
CA LEU A 72 2.12 7.41 -8.25
C LEU A 72 3.17 7.02 -7.23
N GLU A 73 4.37 7.60 -7.33
CA GLU A 73 5.44 7.32 -6.39
C GLU A 73 5.16 7.84 -4.98
N ILE A 74 4.48 9.00 -4.87
CA ILE A 74 3.99 9.50 -3.57
C ILE A 74 2.94 8.56 -2.99
N ALA A 75 1.97 8.12 -3.80
CA ALA A 75 0.95 7.16 -3.38
C ALA A 75 1.60 5.86 -2.86
N ARG A 76 2.56 5.31 -3.60
CA ARG A 76 3.34 4.14 -3.19
C ARG A 76 4.05 4.35 -1.86
N ALA A 77 4.68 5.51 -1.67
CA ALA A 77 5.41 5.83 -0.44
C ALA A 77 4.47 5.96 0.77
N VAL A 78 3.32 6.62 0.60
CA VAL A 78 2.29 6.75 1.64
C VAL A 78 1.68 5.39 1.99
N THR A 79 1.35 4.55 1.01
CA THR A 79 0.84 3.19 1.27
C THR A 79 1.89 2.34 1.97
N TYR A 80 3.16 2.40 1.54
CA TYR A 80 4.25 1.69 2.21
C TYR A 80 4.40 2.12 3.67
N LEU A 81 4.27 3.43 3.94
CA LEU A 81 4.31 3.98 5.29
C LEU A 81 3.18 3.43 6.16
N TRP A 82 1.95 3.40 5.67
CA TRP A 82 0.82 2.83 6.40
C TRP A 82 1.01 1.34 6.70
N TYR A 83 1.51 0.57 5.74
CA TYR A 83 1.67 -0.87 5.90
C TYR A 83 2.83 -1.27 6.81
N THR A 84 3.96 -0.56 6.73
CA THR A 84 5.23 -0.98 7.36
C THR A 84 5.68 -0.09 8.52
N GLY A 85 5.15 1.12 8.61
CA GLY A 85 5.65 2.15 9.52
C GLY A 85 6.98 2.79 9.12
N ALA A 86 7.49 2.47 7.93
CA ALA A 86 8.71 3.05 7.38
C ALA A 86 8.42 3.90 6.14
N TRP A 87 9.21 4.95 5.93
CA TRP A 87 9.20 5.70 4.68
C TRP A 87 10.20 5.05 3.71
N PRO A 88 9.79 4.69 2.48
CA PRO A 88 10.69 4.02 1.55
C PRO A 88 11.61 5.03 0.86
N ARG A 89 12.70 4.52 0.29
CA ARG A 89 13.43 5.26 -0.74
C ARG A 89 12.51 5.47 -1.96
N MET A 90 12.40 6.71 -2.42
CA MET A 90 11.63 7.07 -3.60
C MET A 90 12.41 6.79 -4.89
N ALA A 91 11.73 6.56 -6.00
CA ALA A 91 12.32 6.48 -7.32
C ALA A 91 13.16 7.74 -7.62
N PRO A 92 14.40 7.62 -8.13
CA PRO A 92 15.27 8.78 -8.34
C PRO A 92 14.66 9.89 -9.19
N ALA A 93 13.91 9.53 -10.24
CA ALA A 93 13.23 10.49 -11.11
C ALA A 93 12.14 11.29 -10.36
N ALA A 94 11.35 10.62 -9.52
CA ALA A 94 10.33 11.27 -8.70
C ALA A 94 10.97 12.16 -7.62
N HIS A 95 12.00 11.67 -6.93
CA HIS A 95 12.72 12.46 -5.93
C HIS A 95 13.36 13.72 -6.53
N ALA A 96 13.97 13.59 -7.72
CA ALA A 96 14.51 14.73 -8.46
C ALA A 96 13.42 15.72 -8.90
N ALA A 97 12.25 15.23 -9.33
CA ALA A 97 11.12 16.07 -9.72
C ALA A 97 10.56 16.90 -8.54
N LEU A 98 10.62 16.37 -7.32
CA LEU A 98 10.22 17.07 -6.10
C LEU A 98 11.23 18.15 -5.65
N ARG A 99 12.45 18.14 -6.21
CA ARG A 99 13.53 19.11 -5.93
C ARG A 99 13.76 19.36 -4.43
N ARG A 100 13.70 18.29 -3.63
CA ARG A 100 13.85 18.37 -2.17
C ARG A 100 15.32 18.35 -1.77
N GLU A 101 15.66 19.19 -0.80
CA GLU A 101 16.98 19.16 -0.12
C GLU A 101 17.11 18.00 0.89
N LYS A 102 16.12 17.11 0.95
CA LYS A 102 16.07 15.99 1.88
C LYS A 102 16.65 14.73 1.22
N ALA A 103 17.51 14.02 1.97
CA ALA A 103 18.12 12.79 1.49
C ALA A 103 17.05 11.73 1.14
N ASN A 104 17.20 11.12 -0.03
CA ASN A 104 16.34 10.03 -0.47
C ASN A 104 16.78 8.70 0.16
N VAL A 105 16.49 8.51 1.44
CA VAL A 105 16.85 7.33 2.21
C VAL A 105 15.62 6.73 2.89
N GLU A 106 15.66 5.42 3.08
CA GLU A 106 14.65 4.69 3.84
C GLU A 106 14.88 4.90 5.35
N PHE A 107 13.80 5.06 6.11
CA PHE A 107 13.85 5.18 7.57
C PHE A 107 12.52 4.76 8.21
N VAL A 108 12.56 4.34 9.47
CA VAL A 108 11.35 4.06 10.28
C VAL A 108 10.80 5.37 10.83
N ALA A 109 9.50 5.64 10.65
CA ALA A 109 8.89 6.92 11.01
C ALA A 109 8.86 7.16 12.54
N ALA A 110 8.58 6.10 13.32
CA ALA A 110 8.67 6.11 14.77
C ALA A 110 8.87 4.69 15.33
N PRO A 111 9.41 4.53 16.55
CA PRO A 111 9.54 3.21 17.19
C PRO A 111 8.22 2.42 17.29
N ALA A 112 7.10 3.11 17.54
CA ALA A 112 5.77 2.50 17.61
C ALA A 112 5.17 2.16 16.24
N ALA A 113 5.76 2.65 15.14
CA ALA A 113 5.18 2.47 13.80
C ALA A 113 5.24 1.00 13.33
N TYR A 114 6.24 0.24 13.79
CA TYR A 114 6.35 -1.19 13.48
C TYR A 114 5.18 -2.00 14.02
N THR A 115 4.76 -1.74 15.26
CA THR A 115 3.66 -2.50 15.89
C THR A 115 2.31 -2.14 15.31
N GLU A 116 2.16 -0.90 14.84
CA GLU A 116 0.90 -0.37 14.32
C GLU A 116 0.74 -0.52 12.80
N GLY A 117 1.74 -1.07 12.11
CA GLY A 117 1.72 -1.28 10.67
C GLY A 117 0.51 -2.12 10.21
N LEU A 118 -0.15 -1.67 9.14
CA LEU A 118 -1.35 -2.36 8.63
C LEU A 118 -1.06 -3.78 8.12
N VAL A 119 0.19 -4.09 7.78
CA VAL A 119 0.60 -5.43 7.32
C VAL A 119 0.18 -6.54 8.29
N TRP A 120 0.20 -6.26 9.60
CA TRP A 120 -0.21 -7.24 10.61
C TRP A 120 -1.70 -7.54 10.54
N ARG A 121 -2.53 -6.51 10.32
CA ARG A 121 -3.99 -6.66 10.17
C ARG A 121 -4.35 -7.40 8.88
N THR A 122 -3.59 -7.22 7.80
CA THR A 122 -3.82 -7.92 6.53
C THR A 122 -3.70 -9.44 6.67
N PHE A 123 -2.78 -9.92 7.50
CA PHE A 123 -2.54 -11.35 7.71
C PHE A 123 -3.27 -11.92 8.92
N ASP A 124 -4.15 -11.15 9.58
CA ASP A 124 -4.73 -11.49 10.89
C ASP A 124 -3.64 -11.92 11.90
N GLY A 125 -2.49 -11.23 11.80
CA GLY A 125 -1.26 -11.55 12.49
C GLY A 125 -0.92 -10.55 13.57
N HIS A 126 0.20 -10.79 14.26
CA HIS A 126 0.70 -9.92 15.31
C HIS A 126 2.16 -9.54 15.04
N PRO A 127 2.60 -8.32 15.40
CA PRO A 127 3.99 -7.92 15.26
C PRO A 127 4.90 -8.83 16.08
N ALA A 128 5.91 -9.38 15.42
CA ALA A 128 6.87 -10.26 16.06
C ALA A 128 7.63 -9.51 17.17
N GLY A 129 7.69 -10.11 18.36
CA GLY A 129 8.42 -9.54 19.49
C GLY A 129 7.71 -8.40 20.24
N ALA A 130 6.50 -8.01 19.85
CA ALA A 130 5.76 -6.92 20.52
C ALA A 130 4.35 -7.30 21.01
N ALA A 131 3.69 -8.27 20.37
CA ALA A 131 2.36 -8.75 20.80
C ALA A 131 2.20 -10.26 20.55
N PRO A 132 2.89 -11.15 21.30
CA PRO A 132 2.80 -12.58 21.05
C PRO A 132 1.38 -13.12 21.32
N PRO A 133 0.78 -13.90 20.41
CA PRO A 133 -0.59 -14.42 20.55
C PRO A 133 -0.74 -15.57 21.56
N GLY A 134 0.10 -15.63 22.59
CA GLY A 134 0.19 -16.75 23.53
C GLY A 134 0.83 -18.01 22.92
N TYR A 135 1.11 -19.01 23.76
CA TYR A 135 1.65 -20.30 23.30
C TYR A 135 0.53 -21.17 22.69
N GLY A 136 0.81 -21.87 21.59
CA GLY A 136 -0.09 -22.87 21.03
C GLY A 136 -1.13 -22.34 20.05
N THR A 137 -1.20 -21.04 19.80
CA THR A 137 -2.14 -20.42 18.84
C THR A 137 -1.92 -20.90 17.41
N TRP A 138 -0.70 -21.31 17.06
CA TRP A 138 -0.37 -21.95 15.76
C TRP A 138 -1.03 -23.31 15.54
N SER A 139 -1.61 -23.94 16.58
CA SER A 139 -2.37 -25.19 16.43
C SER A 139 -3.81 -24.98 15.97
N VAL A 140 -4.31 -23.74 16.06
CA VAL A 140 -5.67 -23.37 15.65
C VAL A 140 -5.67 -23.13 14.15
N ARG A 141 -6.69 -23.68 13.45
CA ARG A 141 -6.88 -23.42 12.02
C ARG A 141 -7.14 -21.91 11.80
N PRO A 142 -6.45 -21.26 10.85
CA PRO A 142 -6.71 -19.86 10.54
C PRO A 142 -8.13 -19.65 9.99
N PRO A 143 -8.73 -18.46 10.20
CA PRO A 143 -10.04 -18.14 9.65
C PRO A 143 -10.03 -18.13 8.12
N ARG A 144 -11.23 -18.20 7.52
CA ARG A 144 -11.38 -18.06 6.07
C ARG A 144 -10.92 -16.64 5.64
N PRO A 145 -10.18 -16.50 4.54
CA PRO A 145 -9.90 -15.20 3.95
C PRO A 145 -11.18 -14.44 3.59
N ARG A 146 -11.20 -13.13 3.85
CA ARG A 146 -12.29 -12.24 3.42
C ARG A 146 -12.30 -12.06 1.90
N THR A 147 -13.48 -11.90 1.33
CA THR A 147 -13.67 -11.58 -0.08
C THR A 147 -13.44 -10.09 -0.35
N LEU A 148 -13.10 -9.73 -1.59
CA LEU A 148 -12.90 -8.33 -1.97
C LEU A 148 -14.16 -7.48 -1.79
N ALA A 149 -15.35 -8.05 -2.02
CA ALA A 149 -16.63 -7.37 -1.82
C ALA A 149 -16.92 -7.09 -0.34
N GLU A 150 -16.48 -7.96 0.58
CA GLU A 150 -16.58 -7.71 2.03
C GLU A 150 -15.64 -6.58 2.45
N LEU A 151 -14.40 -6.59 1.96
CA LEU A 151 -13.40 -5.57 2.27
C LEU A 151 -13.81 -4.17 1.76
N ARG A 152 -14.34 -4.07 0.53
CA ARG A 152 -14.81 -2.80 -0.05
C ARG A 152 -15.97 -2.21 0.75
N ARG A 153 -16.92 -3.05 1.15
CA ARG A 153 -18.08 -2.65 1.96
C ARG A 153 -17.66 -2.11 3.33
N GLU A 154 -16.72 -2.79 3.98
CA GLU A 154 -16.17 -2.37 5.28
C GLU A 154 -15.39 -1.06 5.17
N ALA A 155 -14.61 -0.90 4.10
CA ALA A 155 -13.89 0.34 3.81
C ALA A 155 -14.80 1.48 3.33
N GLY A 156 -16.07 1.21 3.00
CA GLY A 156 -16.97 2.20 2.41
C GLY A 156 -16.57 2.63 0.99
N THR A 157 -15.86 1.77 0.25
CA THR A 157 -15.35 2.03 -1.12
C THR A 157 -16.16 1.32 -2.21
N ASP A 158 -17.38 0.89 -1.89
CA ASP A 158 -18.28 0.30 -2.87
C ASP A 158 -18.61 1.33 -3.96
N ALA A 159 -18.30 1.01 -5.22
CA ALA A 159 -18.87 1.71 -6.37
C ALA A 159 -20.40 1.46 -6.40
N PRO A 160 -21.21 2.41 -6.91
CA PRO A 160 -22.63 2.12 -7.16
C PRO A 160 -22.75 0.89 -8.06
N PRO A 161 -23.79 0.06 -7.87
CA PRO A 161 -23.85 -1.26 -8.48
C PRO A 161 -24.12 -1.13 -9.98
N GLU A 162 -23.06 -1.21 -10.79
CA GLU A 162 -23.19 -1.74 -12.14
C GLU A 162 -23.09 -3.27 -12.05
N GLU A 163 -24.28 -3.86 -12.10
CA GLU A 163 -24.63 -5.21 -12.54
C GLU A 163 -23.98 -6.41 -11.81
N ALA A 164 -24.83 -7.06 -11.02
CA ALA A 164 -24.63 -8.44 -10.58
C ALA A 164 -24.56 -9.40 -11.77
N ALA A 165 -23.36 -9.84 -12.13
CA ALA A 165 -23.04 -11.08 -12.83
C ALA A 165 -21.51 -11.28 -12.65
N GLU A 166 -20.96 -12.38 -12.15
CA GLU A 166 -21.34 -13.78 -12.25
C GLU A 166 -21.00 -14.56 -10.97
N GLU A 167 -21.97 -15.36 -10.55
CA GLU A 167 -21.89 -16.70 -9.95
C GLU A 167 -20.73 -17.07 -9.01
N ALA A 168 -21.12 -17.25 -7.74
CA ALA A 168 -20.42 -18.05 -6.77
C ALA A 168 -20.32 -19.52 -7.25
N GLY A 169 -19.17 -19.88 -7.82
CA GLY A 169 -18.74 -21.26 -8.01
C GLY A 169 -18.25 -21.84 -6.68
N GLU A 170 -19.13 -22.57 -6.00
CA GLU A 170 -18.79 -23.43 -4.89
C GLU A 170 -18.09 -24.70 -5.43
N GLY A 171 -16.84 -24.92 -5.01
CA GLY A 171 -16.13 -26.20 -5.19
C GLY A 171 -14.91 -26.16 -6.12
N ALA A 172 -13.73 -25.89 -5.55
CA ALA A 172 -12.47 -26.40 -6.08
C ALA A 172 -11.60 -26.86 -4.91
N ALA A 173 -11.93 -28.04 -4.38
CA ALA A 173 -10.95 -28.82 -3.63
C ALA A 173 -9.87 -29.27 -4.63
N GLY A 174 -8.64 -28.79 -4.44
CA GLY A 174 -7.44 -29.45 -4.97
C GLY A 174 -7.01 -29.10 -6.39
N GLU A 175 -7.17 -27.87 -6.87
CA GLU A 175 -6.43 -27.43 -8.05
C GLU A 175 -5.02 -26.99 -7.63
N ALA A 176 -4.01 -27.72 -8.12
CA ALA A 176 -2.61 -27.42 -7.85
C ALA A 176 -2.29 -26.00 -8.32
N VAL A 177 -1.86 -25.14 -7.39
CA VAL A 177 -1.43 -23.78 -7.70
C VAL A 177 -0.35 -23.85 -8.79
N PRO A 178 -0.55 -23.23 -9.97
CA PRO A 178 0.42 -23.25 -11.06
C PRO A 178 1.79 -22.83 -10.55
N ALA A 179 2.86 -23.49 -11.01
CA ALA A 179 4.22 -23.22 -10.52
C ALA A 179 4.66 -21.76 -10.69
N ALA A 180 4.12 -21.05 -11.69
CA ALA A 180 4.34 -19.61 -11.89
C ALA A 180 3.66 -18.71 -10.84
N LYS A 181 2.66 -19.23 -10.12
CA LYS A 181 1.96 -18.58 -9.01
C LYS A 181 2.50 -19.02 -7.65
N LEU A 182 3.31 -20.09 -7.60
CA LEU A 182 4.10 -20.41 -6.42
C LEU A 182 5.23 -19.40 -6.33
N PRO A 183 5.56 -18.88 -5.13
CA PRO A 183 6.77 -18.11 -4.96
C PRO A 183 7.93 -18.97 -5.46
N GLY A 184 8.65 -18.48 -6.48
CA GLY A 184 9.81 -19.16 -7.03
C GLY A 184 10.84 -19.48 -5.92
N PRO A 185 11.81 -20.36 -6.19
CA PRO A 185 12.86 -20.66 -5.23
C PRO A 185 13.45 -19.36 -4.70
N LEU A 186 13.42 -19.20 -3.37
CA LEU A 186 13.75 -17.98 -2.64
C LEU A 186 15.15 -17.45 -2.99
N LEU A 187 15.26 -16.65 -4.05
CA LEU A 187 16.44 -15.84 -4.34
C LEU A 187 16.49 -14.55 -3.50
N ALA A 188 15.43 -14.25 -2.73
CA ALA A 188 15.20 -12.94 -2.12
C ALA A 188 15.32 -12.92 -0.58
N ARG A 189 16.31 -13.60 0.02
CA ARG A 189 16.72 -13.26 1.40
C ARG A 189 17.74 -12.12 1.48
N GLY A 190 18.37 -11.75 0.36
CA GLY A 190 19.40 -10.71 0.31
C GLY A 190 19.01 -9.45 -0.49
N THR A 191 17.85 -9.45 -1.11
CA THR A 191 17.44 -8.40 -2.05
C THR A 191 16.42 -7.52 -1.33
N ALA A 192 16.82 -6.31 -0.95
CA ALA A 192 15.93 -5.38 -0.27
C ALA A 192 14.71 -5.09 -1.18
N PRO A 193 13.49 -4.92 -0.64
CA PRO A 193 12.30 -4.60 -1.44
C PRO A 193 12.49 -3.39 -2.36
N SER A 194 13.38 -2.46 -1.99
CA SER A 194 13.79 -1.27 -2.76
C SER A 194 14.69 -1.54 -3.98
N THR A 195 15.01 -2.80 -4.25
CA THR A 195 15.80 -3.27 -5.40
C THR A 195 14.97 -4.11 -6.37
N VAL A 196 13.67 -4.28 -6.09
CA VAL A 196 12.71 -4.79 -7.07
C VAL A 196 12.53 -3.72 -8.16
N PRO A 197 12.58 -4.10 -9.45
CA PRO A 197 12.36 -3.17 -10.55
C PRO A 197 11.02 -2.44 -10.38
N THR A 198 11.04 -1.13 -10.57
CA THR A 198 9.81 -0.32 -10.53
C THR A 198 9.07 -0.44 -11.86
N ALA A 199 7.79 -0.05 -11.92
CA ALA A 199 6.96 -0.18 -13.12
C ALA A 199 7.51 0.49 -14.40
N ALA A 200 8.56 1.30 -14.29
CA ALA A 200 9.27 1.91 -15.42
C ALA A 200 10.40 1.02 -16.01
N ASP A 201 10.75 -0.09 -15.36
CA ASP A 201 11.88 -0.95 -15.72
C ASP A 201 11.47 -2.18 -16.56
N ALA A 202 10.26 -2.19 -17.14
CA ALA A 202 9.90 -3.23 -18.10
C ALA A 202 10.86 -3.15 -19.30
N PRO A 203 11.65 -4.18 -19.61
CA PRO A 203 12.50 -4.17 -20.79
C PRO A 203 11.60 -4.11 -22.02
N GLY A 204 11.78 -3.06 -22.83
CA GLY A 204 11.18 -2.98 -24.16
C GLY A 204 11.61 -4.18 -24.97
N ASP A 205 10.65 -4.77 -25.67
CA ASP A 205 10.82 -5.88 -26.60
C ASP A 205 11.90 -5.51 -27.63
N GLU A 206 13.10 -6.06 -27.49
CA GLU A 206 14.17 -5.92 -28.47
C GLU A 206 13.74 -6.66 -29.74
N MET A 207 13.25 -5.90 -30.72
CA MET A 207 13.07 -6.36 -32.09
C MET A 207 14.40 -6.87 -32.64
N PRO A 208 14.48 -8.12 -33.15
CA PRO A 208 15.72 -8.63 -33.72
C PRO A 208 16.04 -7.87 -35.01
N GLY A 209 17.27 -7.35 -35.07
CA GLY A 209 17.83 -6.65 -36.22
C GLY A 209 17.91 -7.55 -37.46
N ASP A 210 17.60 -6.94 -38.58
CA ASP A 210 17.71 -7.46 -39.94
C ASP A 210 19.20 -7.51 -40.31
N ASP A 211 19.79 -8.71 -40.39
CA ASP A 211 21.16 -8.91 -40.88
C ASP A 211 21.14 -9.07 -42.41
N THR A 212 21.99 -8.28 -43.07
CA THR A 212 22.22 -8.22 -44.52
C THR A 212 23.27 -9.23 -44.95
#